data_AF-A0A5C6HPC5-F1
#
_entry.id   AF-A0A5C6HPC5-F1
#
_cell.length_a   1.000
_cell.length_b   1.000
_cell.length_c   1.000
_cell.angle_alpha   90.00
_cell.angle_beta   90.00
_cell.angle_gamma   90.00
#
_symmetry.space_group_name_H-M   'P 1'
#
loop_
_entity.id
_entity.type
_entity.pdbx_description
1 polymer ?
#
loop_
_entity_poly.entity_id
_entity_poly.type
_entity_poly.pdbx_seq_one_letter_code
_entity_poly.pdbx_strand_id
1 'polypeptide(L)' 'MKVILTSMLCGSILGFIYWYYWGCYWGVFPFSAECWANCVLGALMGGFIASIYEENKELK' A
#
# COMPACT_ATOMS: atom_id res chain seq x y z
N MET A 1 -12.96 -9.37 -5.27
CA MET A 1 -12.77 -9.35 -3.78
C MET A 1 -11.51 -10.10 -3.31
N LYS A 2 -11.33 -11.40 -3.61
CA LYS A 2 -10.13 -12.16 -3.18
C LYS A 2 -8.81 -11.55 -3.69
N VAL A 3 -8.78 -11.08 -4.94
CA VAL A 3 -7.60 -10.45 -5.53
C VAL A 3 -7.30 -9.11 -4.85
N ILE A 4 -8.34 -8.29 -4.62
CA ILE A 4 -8.22 -7.01 -3.92
C ILE A 4 -7.61 -7.19 -2.52
N LEU A 5 -8.08 -8.18 -1.75
CA LEU A 5 -7.57 -8.44 -0.40
C LEU A 5 -6.09 -8.86 -0.40
N THR A 6 -5.69 -9.73 -1.34
CA THR A 6 -4.30 -10.15 -1.52
C THR A 6 -3.40 -8.98 -1.91
N SER A 7 -3.88 -8.11 -2.80
CA SER A 7 -3.14 -6.92 -3.24
C SER A 7 -3.01 -5.86 -2.15
N MET A 8 -4.03 -5.71 -1.29
CA MET A 8 -3.96 -4.85 -0.10
C MET A 8 -2.91 -5.36 0.90
N LEU A 9 -2.89 -6.67 1.16
CA LEU A 9 -1.87 -7.31 2.02
C LEU A 9 -0.45 -7.12 1.45
N CYS A 10 -0.28 -7.34 0.14
CA CYS A 10 1.00 -7.15 -0.54
C CYS A 10 1.45 -5.68 -0.51
N GLY A 11 0.52 -4.75 -0.74
CA GLY A 11 0.77 -3.31 -0.65
C GLY A 11 1.14 -2.85 0.77
N SER A 12 0.52 -3.42 1.80
CA SER A 12 0.86 -3.12 3.20
C SER A 12 2.29 -3.58 3.55
N ILE A 13 2.74 -4.74 3.04
CA ILE A 13 4.10 -5.24 3.25
C ILE A 13 5.12 -4.33 2.56
N LEU A 14 4.82 -3.88 1.34
CA LEU A 14 5.66 -2.91 0.62
C LEU A 14 5.72 -1.57 1.34
N GLY A 15 4.60 -1.08 1.89
CA GLY A 15 4.54 0.11 2.72
C GLY A 15 5.38 -0.01 4.00
N PHE A 16 5.39 -1.18 4.63
CA PHE A 16 6.26 -1.46 5.78
C PHE A 16 7.75 -1.42 5.41
N ILE A 17 8.13 -2.04 4.28
CA ILE A 17 9.52 -2.03 3.79
C ILE A 17 9.94 -0.59 3.46
N TYR A 18 9.07 0.17 2.79
CA TYR A 18 9.32 1.58 2.48
C TYR A 18 9.53 2.41 3.75
N TRP A 19 8.69 2.20 4.77
CA TRP A 19 8.85 2.86 6.06
C TRP A 19 10.18 2.50 6.75
N TYR A 20 10.55 1.22 6.74
CA TYR A 20 11.77 0.74 7.39
C TYR A 20 13.04 1.34 6.77
N TYR A 21 13.09 1.46 5.44
CA TYR A 21 14.28 1.97 4.74
C TYR A 21 14.32 3.49 4.62
N TRP A 22 13.18 4.15 4.38
CA TRP A 22 13.12 5.59 4.08
C TRP A 22 12.41 6.41 5.16
N GLY A 23 11.29 5.92 5.68
CA GLY A 23 10.43 6.66 6.61
C GLY A 23 11.08 6.94 7.97
N CYS A 24 11.91 6.02 8.47
CA CYS A 24 12.60 6.19 9.75
C CYS A 24 13.80 7.15 9.66
N TYR A 25 14.40 7.33 8.47
CA TYR A 25 15.63 8.12 8.29
C TYR A 25 15.36 9.59 7.96
N TRP A 26 14.30 9.86 7.20
CA TRP A 26 13.89 11.22 6.83
C TRP A 26 12.82 11.75 7.80
N GLY A 27 13.23 12.08 9.02
CA GLY A 27 12.38 12.68 10.07
C GLY A 27 11.88 14.11 9.77
N VAL A 28 11.70 14.47 8.51
CA VAL A 28 11.26 15.80 8.06
C VAL A 28 9.74 15.95 8.13
N PHE A 29 8.99 14.84 8.17
CA PHE A 29 7.52 14.84 8.26
C PHE A 29 7.05 13.85 9.34
N PRO A 30 6.45 14.31 10.45
CA PRO A 30 6.04 13.44 11.56
C PRO A 30 4.99 12.39 11.15
N PHE A 31 4.20 12.67 10.10
CA PHE A 31 3.22 11.74 9.55
C PHE A 31 3.86 10.55 8.80
N SER A 32 5.06 10.75 8.22
CA SER A 32 5.77 9.71 7.45
C SER A 32 6.66 8.82 8.33
N ALA A 33 6.98 9.28 9.55
CA ALA A 33 7.72 8.51 10.55
C ALA A 33 6.86 7.41 11.19
N GLU A 34 5.55 7.42 10.95
CA GLU A 34 4.62 6.52 11.57
C GLU A 34 4.42 5.26 10.70
N CYS A 35 4.69 4.09 11.29
CA CYS A 35 4.63 2.80 10.58
C CYS A 35 3.21 2.52 10.03
N TRP A 36 2.19 2.84 10.83
CA TRP A 36 0.78 2.61 10.47
C TRP A 36 0.32 3.44 9.28
N ALA A 37 0.75 4.70 9.15
CA ALA A 37 0.36 5.57 8.04
C ALA A 37 0.87 5.04 6.69
N ASN A 38 2.12 4.56 6.64
CA ASN A 38 2.73 4.01 5.44
C ASN A 38 2.13 2.65 5.05
N CYS A 39 1.82 1.80 6.04
CA CYS A 39 1.12 0.53 5.81
C CYS A 39 -0.30 0.77 5.26
N VAL A 40 -1.04 1.74 5.80
CA VAL A 40 -2.39 2.09 5.32
C VAL A 40 -2.34 2.65 3.89
N LEU A 41 -1.38 3.53 3.60
CA LEU A 41 -1.16 4.04 2.24
C LEU A 41 -0.82 2.92 1.25
N GLY A 42 0.09 2.02 1.63
CA GLY A 42 0.46 0.87 0.82
C GLY A 42 -0.73 -0.07 0.57
N ALA A 43 -1.53 -0.35 1.59
CA ALA A 43 -2.75 -1.16 1.46
C ALA A 43 -3.79 -0.49 0.55
N LEU A 44 -4.05 0.81 0.72
CA LEU A 44 -4.99 1.56 -0.12
C LEU A 44 -4.55 1.59 -1.59
N MET A 45 -3.27 1.85 -1.86
CA MET A 45 -2.74 1.83 -3.22
C MET A 45 -2.80 0.42 -3.84
N GLY A 46 -2.42 -0.61 -3.09
CA GLY A 46 -2.49 -1.99 -3.55
C GLY A 46 -3.92 -2.45 -3.84
N GLY A 47 -4.88 -2.07 -3.00
CA GLY A 47 -6.30 -2.31 -3.24
C GLY A 47 -6.83 -1.57 -4.46
N PHE A 48 -6.46 -0.30 -4.62
CA PHE A 48 -6.87 0.53 -5.76
C PHE A 48 -6.38 -0.02 -7.11
N ILE A 49 -5.11 -0.42 -7.19
CA ILE A 49 -4.53 -1.04 -8.38
C ILE A 49 -5.27 -2.34 -8.72
N ALA A 50 -5.59 -3.15 -7.71
CA ALA A 50 -6.32 -4.39 -7.91
C ALA A 50 -7.76 -4.15 -8.37
N SER A 51 -8.43 -3.11 -7.87
CA SER A 51 -9.76 -2.71 -8.33
C SER A 51 -9.74 -2.31 -9.81
N ILE A 52 -8.75 -1.51 -10.23
CA ILE A 52 -8.58 -1.15 -11.65
C ILE A 52 -8.34 -2.41 -12.50
N TYR A 53 -7.52 -3.33 -12.02
CA TYR A 53 -7.22 -4.58 -12.73
C TYR A 53 -8.45 -5.51 -12.84
N GLU A 54 -9.25 -5.60 -11.77
CA GLU A 54 -10.48 -6.39 -11.74
C GLU A 54 -11.54 -5.79 -12.69
N GLU A 55 -11.66 -4.45 -12.74
CA GLU A 55 -12.52 -3.73 -13.71
C GLU A 55 -12.09 -3.97 -15.17
N ASN A 56 -10.79 -3.91 -15.47
CA ASN A 56 -10.27 -4.16 -16.81
C ASN A 56 -10.44 -5.63 -17.25
N LYS A 57 -10.54 -6.55 -16.29
CA LYS A 57 -10.78 -7.97 -16.55
C LYS A 57 -12.24 -8.27 -16.88
N GLU A 58 -13.18 -7.50 -16.35
CA GLU A 58 -14.62 -7.62 -16.65
C GLU A 58 -14.97 -7.00 -18.02
N LEU A 59 -14.15 -6.05 -18.51
CA LEU A 59 -14.29 -5.39 -19.81
C LEU A 59 -13.79 -6.22 -21.01
N LYS A 60 -13.25 -7.43 -20.79
CA LYS A 60 -12.59 -8.26 -21.81
C LYS A 60 -13.19 -9.66 -21.89
#